data_AF-A0A1J7IFA5-F1
#
_entry.id   AF-A0A1J7IFA5-F1
#
_cell.length_a   1.000
_cell.length_b   1.000
_cell.length_c   1.000
_cell.angle_alpha   90.00
_cell.angle_beta   90.00
_cell.angle_gamma   90.00
#
_symmetry.space_group_name_H-M   'P 1'
#
loop_
_entity.id
_entity.type
_entity.pdbx_description
1 polymer ?
#
loop_
_entity_poly.entity_id
_entity_poly.type
_entity_poly.pdbx_seq_one_letter_code
_entity_poly.pdbx_strand_id
1 'polypeptide(L)'
;MPKLGCAVSKTTSFGLQAAHLIPPIESLWYSQNCMASYETFDFQDPDRWVTGVQNARNCLKMRMDICSVFNQAWFAIVPKFDNESTGFQWVIHTLSPDAGEFWSRYHNHVVDELDSNSRPYLFARFAWAIFQRVELSRARREREQAAHTEEKLSLLKRLAAMENPDWSELLR
;
A
#
# COMPACT_ATOMS: atom_id res chain seq x y z
N MET A 1 4.87 0.64 -27.95
CA MET A 1 3.63 -0.14 -28.05
C MET A 1 2.73 0.22 -26.88
N PRO A 2 1.43 0.53 -27.05
CA PRO A 2 0.56 0.83 -25.92
C PRO A 2 0.32 -0.44 -25.10
N LYS A 3 0.55 -0.36 -23.78
CA LYS A 3 0.32 -1.45 -22.83
C LYS A 3 -1.20 -1.66 -22.68
N LEU A 4 -1.72 -2.71 -23.31
CA LEU A 4 -3.16 -2.98 -23.39
C LEU A 4 -3.69 -3.83 -22.22
N GLY A 5 -2.82 -4.36 -21.36
CA GLY A 5 -3.18 -5.26 -20.27
C GLY A 5 -2.90 -4.71 -18.87
N CYS A 6 -3.31 -5.48 -17.87
CA CYS A 6 -2.93 -5.22 -16.48
C CYS A 6 -1.43 -5.47 -16.28
N ALA A 7 -0.73 -4.51 -15.67
CA ALA A 7 0.71 -4.60 -15.40
C ALA A 7 1.11 -5.83 -14.57
N VAL A 8 0.21 -6.31 -13.70
CA VAL A 8 0.46 -7.43 -12.79
C VAL A 8 0.04 -8.77 -13.39
N SER A 9 -1.22 -8.91 -13.80
CA SER A 9 -1.75 -10.21 -14.22
C SER A 9 -1.46 -10.55 -15.68
N LYS A 10 -1.04 -9.56 -16.49
CA LYS A 10 -0.87 -9.68 -17.95
C LYS A 10 -2.14 -10.18 -18.67
N THR A 11 -3.31 -10.04 -18.04
CA THR A 11 -4.61 -10.45 -18.58
C THR A 11 -5.30 -9.33 -19.34
N THR A 12 -6.50 -9.64 -19.86
CA THR A 12 -7.38 -8.81 -20.71
C THR A 12 -7.52 -7.34 -20.28
N SER A 13 -7.84 -6.50 -21.26
CA SER A 13 -8.01 -5.04 -21.15
C SER A 13 -9.27 -4.57 -20.42
N PHE A 14 -10.10 -5.50 -19.93
CA PHE A 14 -11.37 -5.17 -19.26
C PHE A 14 -11.16 -4.90 -17.76
N GLY A 15 -11.85 -3.90 -17.23
CA GLY A 15 -11.79 -3.56 -15.79
C GLY A 15 -10.45 -3.01 -15.33
N LEU A 16 -9.69 -2.37 -16.23
CA LEU A 16 -8.45 -1.69 -15.89
C LEU A 16 -8.72 -0.32 -15.24
N GLN A 17 -7.91 0.00 -14.23
CA GLN A 17 -7.87 1.29 -13.55
C GLN A 17 -6.46 1.85 -13.56
N ALA A 18 -6.36 3.17 -13.50
CA ALA A 18 -5.10 3.86 -13.23
C ALA A 18 -4.75 3.69 -11.74
N ALA A 19 -3.67 2.99 -11.48
CA ALA A 19 -3.08 2.83 -10.15
C ALA A 19 -1.89 3.79 -10.03
N HIS A 20 -2.10 4.92 -9.35
CA HIS A 20 -1.03 5.88 -9.09
C HIS A 20 0.03 5.29 -8.17
N LEU A 21 1.29 5.34 -8.60
CA LEU A 21 2.45 4.94 -7.81
C LEU A 21 2.59 5.87 -6.60
N ILE A 22 2.62 7.18 -6.84
CA ILE A 22 2.46 8.18 -5.79
C ILE A 22 1.00 8.66 -5.81
N PRO A 23 0.20 8.35 -4.78
CA PRO A 23 -1.22 8.73 -4.74
C PRO A 23 -1.42 10.26 -4.86
N PRO A 24 -2.52 10.72 -5.48
CA PRO A 24 -2.83 12.14 -5.56
C PRO A 24 -2.92 12.87 -4.21
N ILE A 25 -3.34 12.17 -3.16
CA ILE A 25 -3.37 12.73 -1.79
C ILE A 25 -1.98 13.12 -1.28
N GLU A 26 -0.92 12.52 -1.84
CA GLU A 26 0.47 12.79 -1.50
C GLU A 26 1.10 13.88 -2.40
N SER A 27 0.30 14.77 -2.99
CA SER A 27 0.79 15.84 -3.87
C SER A 27 1.84 16.73 -3.20
N LEU A 28 1.71 16.97 -1.89
CA LEU A 28 2.71 17.72 -1.13
C LEU A 28 4.03 16.95 -1.05
N TRP A 29 3.98 15.66 -0.70
CA TRP A 29 5.16 14.79 -0.64
C TRP A 29 5.80 14.62 -2.02
N TYR A 30 5.01 14.51 -3.09
CA TYR A 30 5.48 14.50 -4.48
C TYR A 30 6.35 15.74 -4.79
N SER A 31 5.86 16.92 -4.43
CA SER A 31 6.57 18.20 -4.63
C SER A 31 7.85 18.27 -3.78
N GLN A 32 7.75 17.93 -2.50
CA GLN A 32 8.89 17.98 -1.56
C GLN A 32 10.03 17.03 -1.95
N ASN A 33 9.71 15.90 -2.59
CA ASN A 33 10.71 14.94 -3.08
C ASN A 33 11.13 15.21 -4.53
N CYS A 34 10.78 16.37 -5.09
CA CYS A 34 11.11 16.78 -6.45
C CYS A 34 10.74 15.72 -7.50
N MET A 35 9.62 15.01 -7.31
CA MET A 35 9.25 13.90 -8.19
C MET A 35 8.93 14.35 -9.61
N ALA A 36 8.63 15.64 -9.81
CA ALA A 36 8.48 16.24 -11.13
C ALA A 36 9.77 16.19 -11.97
N SER A 37 10.95 16.04 -11.35
CA SER A 37 12.23 15.92 -12.07
C SER A 37 12.35 14.64 -12.90
N TYR A 38 11.53 13.63 -12.61
CA TYR A 38 11.46 12.39 -13.37
C TYR A 38 10.43 12.42 -14.50
N GLU A 39 9.73 13.54 -14.65
CA GLU A 39 8.87 13.79 -15.80
C GLU A 39 9.76 14.09 -17.02
N THR A 40 9.86 13.13 -17.94
CA THR A 40 10.58 13.38 -19.20
C THR A 40 9.68 14.10 -20.19
N PHE A 41 10.21 15.17 -20.79
CA PHE A 41 9.52 15.89 -21.86
C PHE A 41 9.82 15.19 -23.19
N ASP A 42 9.07 14.13 -23.47
CA ASP A 42 9.10 13.48 -24.78
C ASP A 42 8.04 14.10 -25.69
N PHE A 43 8.50 14.80 -26.73
CA PHE A 43 7.61 15.44 -27.70
C PHE A 43 6.77 14.43 -28.50
N GLN A 44 7.19 13.17 -28.55
CA GLN A 44 6.46 12.07 -29.21
C GLN A 44 5.44 11.39 -28.29
N ASP A 45 5.45 11.70 -26.99
CA ASP A 45 4.48 11.16 -26.03
C ASP A 45 3.13 11.91 -26.19
N PRO A 46 2.04 11.20 -26.57
CA PRO A 46 0.72 11.81 -26.68
C PRO A 46 0.19 12.33 -25.33
N ASP A 47 0.67 11.78 -24.21
CA ASP A 47 0.26 12.15 -22.86
C ASP A 47 1.16 13.23 -22.23
N ARG A 48 2.05 13.87 -23.01
CA ARG A 48 3.02 14.88 -22.54
C ARG A 48 2.43 16.07 -21.79
N TRP A 49 1.13 16.34 -21.98
CA TRP A 49 0.43 17.45 -21.35
C TRP A 49 -0.05 17.13 -19.93
N VAL A 50 -0.05 15.84 -19.54
CA VAL A 50 -0.44 15.40 -18.21
C VAL A 50 0.82 15.38 -17.32
N THR A 51 0.93 16.36 -16.44
CA THR A 51 2.11 16.59 -15.60
C THR A 51 1.81 16.42 -14.11
N GLY A 52 2.85 16.50 -13.29
CA GLY A 52 2.74 16.41 -11.84
C GLY A 52 2.29 15.03 -11.36
N VAL A 53 1.53 15.00 -10.27
CA VAL A 53 1.06 13.73 -9.68
C VAL A 53 0.18 12.91 -10.64
N GLN A 54 -0.42 13.54 -11.65
CA GLN A 54 -1.25 12.87 -12.65
C GLN A 54 -0.45 12.31 -13.83
N ASN A 55 0.88 12.53 -13.87
CA ASN A 55 1.73 12.07 -14.96
C ASN A 55 1.51 10.57 -15.24
N ALA A 56 1.40 10.22 -16.53
CA ALA A 56 1.15 8.84 -16.95
C ALA A 56 2.21 7.84 -16.43
N ARG A 57 3.46 8.30 -16.21
CA ARG A 57 4.57 7.48 -15.67
C ARG A 57 4.46 7.23 -14.17
N ASN A 58 3.73 8.09 -13.46
CA ASN A 58 3.31 7.89 -12.08
C ASN A 58 2.06 6.98 -12.01
N CYS A 59 1.61 6.39 -13.12
CA CYS A 59 0.45 5.49 -13.16
C CYS A 59 0.79 4.14 -13.80
N LEU A 60 0.22 3.06 -13.24
CA LEU A 60 0.18 1.75 -13.88
C LEU A 60 -1.26 1.35 -14.15
N LYS A 61 -1.52 0.69 -15.28
CA LYS A 61 -2.84 0.10 -15.54
C LYS A 61 -2.95 -1.22 -14.79
N MET A 62 -3.90 -1.33 -13.87
CA MET A 62 -4.13 -2.55 -13.08
C MET A 62 -5.58 -2.98 -13.13
N ARG A 63 -5.84 -4.29 -13.04
CA ARG A 63 -7.21 -4.80 -12.85
C ARG A 63 -7.76 -4.26 -11.52
N MET A 64 -9.06 -3.95 -11.47
CA MET A 64 -9.71 -3.27 -10.34
C MET A 64 -9.45 -3.92 -8.97
N ASP A 65 -9.49 -5.25 -8.88
CA ASP A 65 -9.20 -6.01 -7.66
C ASP A 65 -7.73 -5.85 -7.22
N ILE A 66 -6.79 -5.95 -8.16
CA ILE A 66 -5.36 -5.75 -7.90
C ILE A 66 -5.08 -4.29 -7.52
N CYS A 67 -5.74 -3.34 -8.19
CA CYS A 67 -5.65 -1.90 -7.91
C CYS A 67 -6.10 -1.59 -6.48
N SER A 68 -7.21 -2.20 -6.02
CA SER A 68 -7.71 -2.04 -4.64
C SER A 68 -6.67 -2.47 -3.61
N VAL A 69 -6.08 -3.66 -3.80
CA VAL A 69 -5.04 -4.21 -2.92
C VAL A 69 -3.76 -3.38 -2.97
N PHE A 70 -3.39 -2.89 -4.17
CA PHE A 70 -2.26 -1.99 -4.34
C PHE A 70 -2.46 -0.70 -3.55
N ASN A 71 -3.61 -0.04 -3.70
CA ASN A 71 -3.94 1.22 -3.02
C ASN A 71 -3.97 1.11 -1.50
N GLN A 72 -4.24 -0.07 -0.95
CA GLN A 72 -4.16 -0.34 0.49
C GLN A 72 -2.73 -0.63 0.99
N ALA A 73 -1.71 -0.46 0.15
CA ALA A 73 -0.31 -0.75 0.47
C ALA A 73 -0.05 -2.22 0.85
N TRP A 74 -0.83 -3.17 0.32
CA TRP A 74 -0.63 -4.60 0.63
C TRP A 74 0.56 -5.21 -0.10
N PHE A 75 1.00 -4.61 -1.19
CA PHE A 75 2.21 -4.99 -1.91
C PHE A 75 2.88 -3.77 -2.54
N ALA A 76 4.14 -3.95 -2.92
CA ALA A 76 4.88 -3.03 -3.75
C ALA A 76 5.56 -3.80 -4.89
N ILE A 77 5.98 -3.08 -5.93
CA ILE A 77 6.80 -3.64 -7.00
C ILE A 77 8.24 -3.20 -6.73
N VAL A 78 9.15 -4.15 -6.58
CA VAL A 78 10.52 -3.92 -6.12
C VAL A 78 11.52 -4.63 -7.03
N PRO A 79 12.74 -4.10 -7.19
CA PRO A 79 13.79 -4.81 -7.90
C PRO A 79 14.31 -5.94 -7.00
N LYS A 80 14.35 -7.16 -7.54
CA LYS A 80 15.04 -8.30 -6.93
C LYS A 80 16.10 -8.84 -7.88
N PHE A 81 17.23 -9.19 -7.31
CA PHE A 81 18.29 -9.83 -8.08
C PHE A 81 17.87 -11.26 -8.39
N ASP A 82 17.88 -11.62 -9.66
CA ASP A 82 17.67 -12.98 -10.11
C ASP A 82 19.02 -13.59 -10.49
N ASN A 83 19.38 -14.66 -9.77
CA ASN A 83 20.62 -15.39 -9.97
C ASN A 83 20.65 -16.10 -11.33
N GLU A 84 19.49 -16.41 -11.92
CA GLU A 84 19.38 -17.10 -13.21
C GLU A 84 19.48 -16.12 -14.38
N SER A 85 18.85 -14.94 -14.29
CA SER A 85 18.87 -13.93 -15.36
C SER A 85 20.04 -12.93 -15.32
N THR A 86 21.02 -13.11 -14.45
CA THR A 86 22.21 -12.24 -14.31
C THR A 86 21.92 -10.74 -14.08
N GLY A 87 20.79 -10.40 -13.42
CA GLY A 87 20.37 -9.01 -13.28
C GLY A 87 19.17 -8.80 -12.36
N PHE A 88 18.72 -7.54 -12.26
CA PHE A 88 17.53 -7.19 -11.47
C PHE A 88 16.25 -7.34 -12.29
N GLN A 89 15.27 -8.02 -11.71
CA GLN A 89 13.90 -8.11 -12.21
C GLN A 89 12.97 -7.35 -11.27
N TRP A 90 11.96 -6.71 -11.83
CA TRP A 90 10.91 -6.07 -11.03
C TRP A 90 9.87 -7.13 -10.67
N VAL A 91 9.63 -7.31 -9.39
CA VAL A 91 8.68 -8.31 -8.90
C VAL A 91 7.71 -7.71 -7.91
N ILE A 92 6.58 -8.38 -7.74
CA ILE A 92 5.62 -8.06 -6.68
C ILE A 92 6.16 -8.61 -5.36
N HIS A 93 6.26 -7.74 -4.36
CA HIS A 93 6.56 -8.11 -3.00
C HIS A 93 5.41 -7.71 -2.09
N THR A 94 4.75 -8.72 -1.53
CA THR A 94 3.66 -8.57 -0.58
C THR A 94 4.19 -8.06 0.76
N LEU A 95 3.51 -7.06 1.32
CA LEU A 95 3.84 -6.37 2.57
C LEU A 95 2.80 -6.60 3.67
N SER A 96 1.56 -6.95 3.30
CA SER A 96 0.50 -7.23 4.28
C SER A 96 0.53 -8.68 4.74
N PRO A 97 0.44 -8.97 6.05
CA PRO A 97 0.24 -10.33 6.55
C PRO A 97 -1.17 -10.86 6.20
N ASP A 98 -2.12 -9.96 5.93
CA ASP A 98 -3.51 -10.29 5.60
C ASP A 98 -3.71 -10.62 4.11
N ALA A 99 -2.62 -10.73 3.35
CA ALA A 99 -2.68 -10.87 1.90
C ALA A 99 -3.15 -12.26 1.41
N GLY A 100 -3.30 -13.26 2.29
CA GLY A 100 -3.93 -14.55 1.98
C GLY A 100 -3.60 -15.13 0.58
N GLU A 101 -4.63 -15.33 -0.24
CA GLU A 101 -4.51 -15.85 -1.62
C GLU A 101 -3.72 -14.93 -2.56
N PHE A 102 -3.69 -13.62 -2.30
CA PHE A 102 -2.90 -12.67 -3.10
C PHE A 102 -1.41 -12.97 -2.96
N TRP A 103 -0.94 -13.29 -1.75
CA TRP A 103 0.45 -13.68 -1.52
C TRP A 103 0.80 -14.94 -2.32
N SER A 104 0.01 -16.01 -2.18
CA SER A 104 0.32 -17.28 -2.85
C SER A 104 0.31 -17.15 -4.37
N ARG A 105 -0.51 -16.24 -4.92
CA ARG A 105 -0.66 -16.06 -6.36
C ARG A 105 0.35 -15.11 -6.98
N TYR A 106 0.70 -14.03 -6.29
CA TYR A 106 1.43 -12.91 -6.90
C TYR A 106 2.78 -12.60 -6.23
N HIS A 107 3.11 -13.19 -5.09
CA HIS A 107 4.42 -12.94 -4.47
C HIS A 107 5.57 -13.42 -5.37
N ASN A 108 6.59 -12.57 -5.53
CA ASN A 108 7.71 -12.75 -6.47
C ASN A 108 7.29 -12.91 -7.94
N HIS A 109 6.05 -12.56 -8.30
CA HIS A 109 5.64 -12.55 -9.70
C HIS A 109 6.32 -11.39 -10.43
N VAL A 110 6.90 -11.69 -11.59
CA VAL A 110 7.67 -10.72 -12.40
C VAL A 110 6.73 -9.77 -13.15
N VAL A 111 7.10 -8.49 -13.13
CA VAL A 111 6.42 -7.39 -13.80
C VAL A 111 7.30 -6.88 -14.95
N ASP A 112 7.19 -7.52 -16.11
CA ASP A 112 8.13 -7.31 -17.24
C ASP A 112 7.88 -6.04 -18.06
N GLU A 113 6.73 -5.38 -17.90
CA GLU A 113 6.32 -4.25 -18.76
C GLU A 113 6.28 -2.92 -18.00
N LEU A 114 7.36 -2.56 -17.33
CA LEU A 114 7.50 -1.26 -16.65
C LEU A 114 8.23 -0.26 -17.55
N ASP A 115 7.72 0.97 -17.61
CA ASP A 115 8.45 2.07 -18.23
C ASP A 115 9.70 2.35 -17.37
N SER A 116 10.87 2.50 -17.99
CA SER A 116 12.10 2.85 -17.27
C SER A 116 11.97 4.15 -16.49
N ASN A 117 11.17 5.09 -17.00
CA ASN A 117 10.89 6.36 -16.35
C ASN A 117 9.87 6.24 -15.21
N SER A 118 9.17 5.11 -15.08
CA SER A 118 8.32 4.82 -13.90
C SER A 118 9.14 4.35 -12.68
N ARG A 119 10.40 3.94 -12.86
CA ARG A 119 11.22 3.35 -11.79
C ARG A 119 11.41 4.24 -10.56
N PRO A 120 11.67 5.56 -10.68
CA PRO A 120 11.74 6.45 -9.52
C PRO A 120 10.43 6.46 -8.72
N TYR A 121 9.29 6.46 -9.43
CA TYR A 121 7.97 6.39 -8.80
C TYR A 121 7.70 5.04 -8.14
N LEU A 122 8.31 3.93 -8.61
CA LEU A 122 8.23 2.63 -7.93
C LEU A 122 8.97 2.61 -6.60
N PHE A 123 10.15 3.24 -6.52
CA PHE A 123 10.85 3.40 -5.25
C PHE A 123 10.06 4.28 -4.29
N ALA A 124 9.51 5.39 -4.79
CA ALA A 124 8.63 6.26 -4.02
C ALA A 124 7.39 5.51 -3.50
N ARG A 125 6.75 4.69 -4.36
CA ARG A 125 5.65 3.81 -3.97
C ARG A 125 6.05 2.86 -2.84
N PHE A 126 7.21 2.23 -2.95
CA PHE A 126 7.69 1.30 -1.94
C PHE A 126 7.89 2.00 -0.60
N ALA A 127 8.55 3.17 -0.58
CA ALA A 127 8.71 3.97 0.63
C ALA A 127 7.35 4.35 1.25
N TRP A 128 6.43 4.86 0.43
CA TRP A 128 5.06 5.19 0.86
C TRP A 128 4.36 3.98 1.46
N ALA A 129 4.42 2.81 0.81
CA ALA A 129 3.78 1.60 1.30
C ALA A 129 4.32 1.19 2.67
N ILE A 130 5.64 1.24 2.87
CA ILE A 130 6.26 0.96 4.18
C ILE A 130 5.77 1.93 5.24
N PHE A 131 5.70 3.24 4.95
CA PHE A 131 5.18 4.23 5.90
C PHE A 131 3.73 3.94 6.29
N GLN A 132 2.86 3.61 5.34
CA GLN A 132 1.48 3.19 5.64
C GLN A 132 1.44 1.97 6.56
N ARG A 133 2.30 0.97 6.31
CA ARG A 133 2.36 -0.24 7.16
C ARG A 133 2.84 0.06 8.58
N VAL A 134 3.80 0.96 8.74
CA VAL A 134 4.30 1.38 10.05
C VAL A 134 3.21 2.10 10.83
N GLU A 135 2.53 3.07 10.21
CA GLU A 135 1.46 3.82 10.87
C GLU A 135 0.26 2.95 11.23
N LEU A 136 -0.16 2.05 10.35
CA LEU A 136 -1.21 1.05 10.66
C LEU A 136 -0.81 0.15 11.84
N SER A 137 0.45 -0.27 11.89
CA SER A 137 0.96 -1.13 12.98
C SER A 137 0.98 -0.37 14.31
N ARG A 138 1.32 0.92 14.30
CA ARG A 138 1.27 1.78 15.50
C ARG A 138 -0.16 1.95 15.98
N ALA A 139 -1.08 2.34 15.10
CA ALA A 139 -2.49 2.52 15.43
C ALA A 139 -3.14 1.23 15.98
N ARG A 140 -2.76 0.05 15.45
CA ARG A 140 -3.24 -1.24 15.96
C ARG A 140 -2.79 -1.48 17.41
N ARG A 141 -1.52 -1.26 17.72
CA ARG A 141 -0.99 -1.43 19.09
C ARG A 141 -1.66 -0.50 20.08
N GLU A 142 -1.90 0.75 19.70
CA GLU A 142 -2.59 1.73 20.56
C GLU A 142 -4.01 1.29 20.90
N ARG A 143 -4.76 0.74 19.92
CA ARG A 143 -6.10 0.19 20.15
C ARG A 143 -6.09 -1.03 21.05
N GLU A 144 -5.15 -1.95 20.83
CA GLU A 144 -4.98 -3.15 21.67
C GLU A 144 -4.64 -2.76 23.12
N GLN A 145 -3.76 -1.77 23.31
CA GLN A 145 -3.39 -1.26 24.63
C GLN A 145 -4.55 -0.52 25.32
N ALA A 146 -5.34 0.25 24.57
CA ALA A 146 -6.55 0.90 25.09
C ALA A 146 -7.60 -0.13 25.55
N ALA A 147 -7.87 -1.15 24.73
CA ALA A 147 -8.79 -2.24 25.06
C ALA A 147 -8.34 -3.01 26.32
N HIS A 148 -7.04 -3.32 26.42
CA HIS A 148 -6.50 -3.98 27.61
C HIS A 148 -6.61 -3.11 28.88
N THR A 149 -6.40 -1.80 28.74
CA THR A 149 -6.55 -0.85 29.85
C THR A 149 -8.01 -0.76 30.31
N GLU A 150 -8.95 -0.72 29.37
CA GLU A 150 -10.39 -0.71 29.65
C GLU A 150 -10.86 -2.00 30.33
N GLU A 151 -10.40 -3.16 29.87
CA GLU A 151 -10.65 -4.46 30.51
C GLU A 151 -10.12 -4.47 31.95
N LYS A 152 -8.88 -4.03 32.16
CA LYS A 152 -8.28 -3.95 33.50
C LYS A 152 -9.07 -3.03 34.43
N LEU A 153 -9.50 -1.86 33.94
CA LEU A 153 -10.34 -0.92 34.71
C LEU A 153 -11.70 -1.53 35.04
N SER A 154 -12.31 -2.27 34.12
CA SER A 154 -13.57 -3.01 34.36
C SER A 154 -13.41 -4.06 35.47
N LEU A 155 -12.31 -4.82 35.46
CA LEU A 155 -12.00 -5.80 36.49
C LEU A 155 -11.77 -5.15 37.86
N LEU A 156 -11.02 -4.05 37.91
CA LEU A 156 -10.77 -3.31 39.16
C LEU A 156 -12.07 -2.76 39.75
N LYS A 157 -12.99 -2.24 38.92
CA LYS A 157 -14.32 -1.79 39.38
C LYS A 157 -15.14 -2.94 39.97
N ARG A 158 -15.09 -4.13 39.36
CA ARG A 158 -15.78 -5.32 39.87
C ARG A 158 -15.22 -5.78 41.21
N LEU A 159 -13.89 -5.82 41.36
CA LEU A 159 -13.24 -6.17 42.63
C LEU A 159 -13.59 -5.18 43.75
N ALA A 160 -13.54 -3.87 43.48
CA ALA A 160 -13.91 -2.85 44.44
C ALA A 160 -15.37 -2.98 44.92
N ALA A 161 -16.29 -3.33 44.01
CA ALA A 161 -17.69 -3.59 44.36
C ALA A 161 -17.89 -4.85 45.22
N MET A 162 -17.00 -5.84 45.10
CA MET A 162 -17.02 -7.04 45.96
C MET A 162 -16.45 -6.77 47.36
N GLU A 163 -15.45 -5.89 47.48
CA GLU A 163 -14.80 -5.55 48.75
C GLU A 163 -15.63 -4.59 49.63
N ASN A 164 -16.53 -3.82 49.03
CA ASN A 164 -17.39 -2.88 49.76
C ASN A 164 -18.87 -3.09 49.35
N PRO A 165 -19.51 -4.19 49.81
CA PRO A 165 -20.90 -4.45 49.49
C PRO A 165 -21.76 -3.33 50.06
N ASP A 166 -22.68 -2.80 49.28
CA ASP A 166 -23.73 -1.94 49.81
C ASP A 166 -24.67 -2.79 50.67
N TRP A 167 -24.40 -2.84 51.98
CA TRP A 167 -25.17 -3.64 52.94
C TRP A 167 -26.60 -3.12 53.17
N SER A 168 -26.96 -1.97 52.58
CA SER A 168 -28.28 -1.35 52.76
C SER A 168 -29.43 -2.13 52.10
N GLU A 169 -29.14 -3.04 51.16
CA GLU A 169 -30.14 -3.92 50.53
C GLU A 169 -30.35 -5.27 51.25
N LEU A 170 -29.41 -5.73 52.09
CA LEU A 170 -29.49 -7.03 52.79
C LEU A 170 -30.13 -6.97 54.18
N LEU A 171 -30.42 -5.76 54.69
CA LEU A 171 -30.99 -5.53 56.03
C LEU A 171 -32.49 -5.17 56.00
N ARG A 172 -33.23 -5.54 54.93
CA ARG A 172 -34.70 -5.42 54.87
C ARG A 172 -35.40 -6.76 55.08
#